data_AF-A0A7Y4YVE3-F1
#
_entry.id   AF-A0A7Y4YVE3-F1
#
_cell.length_a   1.000
_cell.length_b   1.000
_cell.length_c   1.000
_cell.angle_alpha   90.00
_cell.angle_beta   90.00
_cell.angle_gamma   90.00
#
_symmetry.space_group_name_H-M   'P 1'
#
loop_
_entity.id
_entity.type
_entity.pdbx_description
1 polymer ?
#
loop_
_entity_poly.entity_id
_entity_poly.type
_entity_poly.pdbx_seq_one_letter_code
_entity_poly.pdbx_strand_id
1 'polypeptide(L)'
;IPKAVVQQNGDLVRLAPGKPGKISEVRAGRLILDGDLITAADGEAQVMRRRLAQNGLVIVVLDGKGRAHVEAVGLPLDEDMDDFVSEAREDVAAALAKLKGGQRHDREVVSEAARLAARRAAQRWSGKKPQVRVILPEY
;
A
#
# COMPACT_ATOMS: atom_id res chain seq x y z
N ILE A 1 -4.48 42.30 -21.26
CA ILE A 1 -5.12 41.37 -22.23
C ILE A 1 -6.54 41.07 -21.72
N PRO A 2 -7.61 41.57 -22.36
CA PRO A 2 -8.97 41.54 -21.77
C PRO A 2 -9.66 40.15 -21.74
N LYS A 3 -9.11 39.14 -22.41
CA LYS A 3 -9.66 37.78 -22.48
C LYS A 3 -8.58 36.71 -22.31
N ALA A 4 -7.79 36.81 -21.24
CA ALA A 4 -6.84 35.76 -20.91
C ALA A 4 -7.60 34.51 -20.42
N VAL A 5 -7.39 33.37 -21.07
CA VAL A 5 -7.80 32.06 -20.56
C VAL A 5 -6.64 31.53 -19.73
N VAL A 6 -6.92 30.84 -18.61
CA VAL A 6 -5.93 30.07 -17.86
C VAL A 6 -6.23 28.60 -18.12
N GLN A 7 -5.24 27.87 -18.60
CA GLN A 7 -5.34 26.54 -19.17
C GLN A 7 -4.51 25.57 -18.34
N GLN A 8 -4.98 24.34 -18.25
CA GLN A 8 -4.24 23.22 -17.68
C GLN A 8 -3.99 22.16 -18.76
N ASN A 9 -3.04 21.25 -18.50
CA ASN A 9 -2.79 20.12 -19.38
C ASN A 9 -4.08 19.31 -19.57
N GLY A 10 -4.48 19.11 -20.83
CA GLY A 10 -5.73 18.43 -21.18
C GLY A 10 -6.89 19.37 -21.49
N ASP A 11 -6.79 20.67 -21.23
CA ASP A 11 -7.87 21.60 -21.59
C ASP A 11 -8.00 21.76 -23.12
N LEU A 12 -9.20 21.49 -23.63
CA LEU A 12 -9.57 21.86 -25.00
C LEU A 12 -10.11 23.30 -24.96
N VAL A 13 -9.33 24.25 -25.49
CA VAL A 13 -9.69 25.68 -25.47
C VAL A 13 -10.15 26.14 -26.84
N ARG A 14 -11.35 26.72 -26.91
CA ARG A 14 -11.86 27.41 -28.09
C ARG A 14 -11.27 28.81 -28.12
N LEU A 15 -10.63 29.16 -29.24
CA LEU A 15 -10.10 30.50 -29.47
C LEU A 15 -11.11 31.37 -30.25
N ALA A 16 -11.72 30.81 -31.29
CA ALA A 16 -12.74 31.44 -32.12
C ALA A 16 -13.45 30.38 -32.98
N PRO A 17 -14.62 30.69 -33.59
CA PRO A 17 -15.47 31.86 -33.32
C PRO A 17 -16.19 31.76 -31.96
N GLY A 18 -16.63 32.91 -31.43
CA GLY A 18 -17.33 33.01 -30.14
C GLY A 18 -16.45 33.49 -28.99
N LYS A 19 -16.92 33.28 -27.74
CA LYS A 19 -16.17 33.67 -26.52
C LYS A 19 -15.02 32.67 -26.29
N PRO A 20 -13.76 33.13 -26.20
CA PRO A 20 -12.64 32.26 -25.86
C PRO A 20 -12.84 31.59 -24.50
N GLY A 21 -12.55 30.30 -24.41
CA GLY A 21 -12.69 29.55 -23.17
C GLY A 21 -12.53 28.04 -23.33
N LYS A 22 -12.40 27.35 -22.20
CA LYS A 22 -12.39 25.89 -22.13
C LYS A 22 -13.74 25.34 -22.58
N ILE A 23 -13.71 24.38 -23.48
CA ILE A 23 -14.91 23.71 -24.03
C ILE A 23 -14.93 22.22 -23.74
N SER A 24 -13.80 21.61 -23.42
CA SER A 24 -13.72 20.20 -23.05
C SER A 24 -12.39 19.89 -22.35
N GLU A 25 -12.20 18.62 -22.02
CA GLU A 25 -10.96 18.03 -21.53
C GLU A 25 -10.62 16.80 -22.38
N VAL A 26 -9.34 16.60 -22.66
CA VAL A 26 -8.79 15.39 -23.26
C VAL A 26 -7.88 14.69 -22.27
N ARG A 27 -7.66 13.40 -22.46
CA ARG A 27 -6.75 12.61 -21.59
C ARG A 27 -5.37 13.27 -21.59
N ALA A 28 -4.95 13.70 -20.40
CA ALA A 28 -3.62 14.21 -20.12
C ALA A 28 -3.08 13.55 -18.86
N GLY A 29 -1.75 13.51 -18.72
CA GLY A 29 -1.09 12.90 -17.59
C GLY A 29 0.43 13.01 -17.74
N ARG A 30 1.15 12.52 -16.74
CA ARG A 30 2.61 12.45 -16.79
C ARG A 30 3.02 11.01 -16.98
N LEU A 31 3.89 10.78 -17.95
CA LEU A 31 4.63 9.54 -18.06
C LEU A 31 6.02 9.74 -17.45
N ILE A 32 6.58 8.67 -16.92
CA ILE A 32 7.95 8.62 -16.41
C ILE A 32 8.68 7.45 -17.06
N LEU A 33 9.99 7.59 -17.19
CA LEU A 33 10.88 6.49 -17.53
C LEU A 33 11.34 5.81 -16.23
N ASP A 34 10.92 4.57 -16.01
CA ASP A 34 11.26 3.73 -14.85
C ASP A 34 12.08 2.53 -15.36
N GLY A 35 13.41 2.68 -15.36
CA GLY A 35 14.31 1.78 -16.09
C GLY A 35 14.06 1.88 -17.59
N ASP A 36 13.79 0.75 -18.24
CA ASP A 36 13.50 0.67 -19.67
C ASP A 36 12.00 0.79 -20.00
N LEU A 37 11.15 1.06 -19.00
CA LEU A 37 9.70 1.14 -19.16
C LEU A 37 9.19 2.58 -19.05
N ILE A 38 8.36 2.99 -20.00
CA ILE A 38 7.56 4.22 -19.88
C ILE A 38 6.25 3.87 -19.17
N THR A 39 6.04 4.45 -17.99
CA THR A 39 4.87 4.16 -17.14
C THR A 39 4.19 5.45 -16.69
N ALA A 40 2.96 5.35 -16.19
CA ALA A 40 2.26 6.51 -15.62
C ALA A 40 2.93 6.97 -14.31
N ALA A 41 3.09 8.28 -14.13
CA ALA A 41 3.73 8.87 -12.93
C ALA A 41 2.97 8.61 -11.61
N ASP A 42 1.68 8.31 -11.73
CA ASP A 42 0.73 7.92 -10.70
C ASP A 42 0.36 6.44 -10.76
N GLY A 43 1.11 5.64 -11.54
CA GLY A 43 0.94 4.19 -11.61
C GLY A 43 1.22 3.50 -10.27
N GLU A 44 0.67 2.28 -10.13
CA GLU A 44 0.67 1.52 -8.88
C GLU A 44 2.07 1.30 -8.31
N ALA A 45 3.06 1.01 -9.13
CA ALA A 45 4.44 0.80 -8.70
C ALA A 45 5.00 2.05 -7.99
N GLN A 46 4.79 3.23 -8.57
CA GLN A 46 5.26 4.49 -7.99
C GLN A 46 4.51 4.86 -6.71
N VAL A 47 3.19 4.67 -6.70
CA VAL A 47 2.37 4.86 -5.50
C VAL A 47 2.83 3.92 -4.39
N MET A 48 3.11 2.65 -4.71
CA MET A 48 3.58 1.66 -3.74
C MET A 48 4.96 2.02 -3.19
N ARG A 49 5.92 2.40 -4.04
CA ARG A 49 7.25 2.87 -3.60
C ARG A 49 7.14 4.05 -2.63
N ARG A 50 6.28 5.04 -2.91
CA ARG A 50 6.03 6.17 -2.00
C ARG A 50 5.45 5.71 -0.66
N ARG A 51 4.50 4.76 -0.66
CA ARG A 51 3.93 4.20 0.57
C ARG A 51 4.97 3.46 1.40
N LEU A 52 5.81 2.65 0.76
CA LEU A 52 6.91 1.92 1.40
C LEU A 52 7.93 2.87 2.01
N ALA A 53 8.37 3.89 1.26
CA ALA A 53 9.34 4.88 1.75
C ALA A 53 8.83 5.63 3.00
N GLN A 54 7.52 5.89 3.07
CA GLN A 54 6.93 6.62 4.19
C GLN A 54 6.64 5.73 5.41
N ASN A 55 6.08 4.54 5.18
CA ASN A 55 5.47 3.72 6.22
C ASN A 55 6.21 2.43 6.54
N GLY A 56 7.16 2.01 5.70
CA GLY A 56 7.81 0.71 5.82
C GLY A 56 6.93 -0.46 5.32
N LEU A 57 7.49 -1.66 5.49
CA LEU A 57 6.93 -2.94 5.11
C LEU A 57 6.98 -3.89 6.32
N VAL A 58 5.94 -4.68 6.50
CA VAL A 58 5.94 -5.85 7.39
C VAL A 58 5.60 -7.07 6.55
N ILE A 59 6.41 -8.11 6.67
CA ILE A 59 6.22 -9.40 6.01
C ILE A 59 5.79 -10.39 7.09
N VAL A 60 4.70 -11.10 6.83
CA VAL A 60 4.21 -12.18 7.69
C VAL A 60 4.21 -13.46 6.87
N VAL A 61 4.97 -14.45 7.29
CA VAL A 61 4.95 -15.79 6.70
C VAL A 61 4.23 -16.71 7.67
N LEU A 62 3.18 -17.39 7.21
CA LEU A 62 2.48 -18.41 8.01
C LEU A 62 2.87 -19.79 7.51
N ASP A 63 3.41 -20.63 8.41
CA ASP A 63 3.69 -22.02 8.07
C ASP A 63 2.41 -22.87 7.99
N GLY A 64 2.53 -24.13 7.58
CA GLY A 64 1.40 -25.06 7.47
C GLY A 64 0.70 -25.39 8.80
N LYS A 65 1.26 -24.96 9.94
CA LYS A 65 0.67 -25.09 11.27
C LYS A 65 0.09 -23.77 11.79
N GLY A 66 0.11 -22.70 10.96
CA GLY A 66 -0.36 -21.37 11.33
C GLY A 66 0.59 -20.60 12.26
N ARG A 67 1.85 -21.02 12.39
CA ARG A 67 2.86 -20.25 13.13
C ARG A 67 3.37 -19.12 12.27
N ALA A 68 3.42 -17.93 12.86
CA ALA A 68 3.84 -16.71 12.17
C ALA A 68 5.34 -16.47 12.34
N HIS A 69 6.02 -16.23 11.22
CA HIS A 69 7.30 -15.53 11.16
C HIS A 69 7.02 -14.10 10.69
N VAL A 70 7.57 -13.12 11.39
CA VAL A 70 7.35 -11.70 11.11
C VAL A 70 8.70 -11.04 10.92
N GLU A 71 8.81 -10.24 9.86
CA GLU A 71 9.94 -9.36 9.58
C GLU A 71 9.43 -7.97 9.23
N ALA A 72 10.20 -6.94 9.54
CA ALA A 72 9.87 -5.57 9.17
C ALA A 72 11.07 -4.83 8.57
N VAL A 73 10.77 -3.92 7.66
CA VAL A 73 11.75 -3.11 6.95
C VAL A 73 11.27 -1.66 6.92
N GLY A 74 12.14 -0.73 7.32
CA GLY A 74 11.84 0.71 7.28
C GLY A 74 10.89 1.18 8.37
N LEU A 75 10.73 0.43 9.46
CA LEU A 75 10.11 0.91 10.70
C LEU A 75 11.18 1.55 11.60
N PRO A 76 10.87 2.69 12.26
CA PRO A 76 11.80 3.35 13.18
C PRO A 76 11.78 2.68 14.56
N LEU A 77 12.22 1.41 14.62
CA LEU A 77 12.19 0.56 15.81
C LEU A 77 13.57 -0.06 16.05
N ASP A 78 14.65 0.68 15.83
CA ASP A 78 16.01 0.12 15.79
C ASP A 78 16.39 -0.63 17.08
N GLU A 79 15.99 -0.13 18.25
CA GLU A 79 16.26 -0.75 19.57
C GLU A 79 15.16 -1.72 20.00
N ASP A 80 13.95 -1.54 19.47
CA ASP A 80 12.71 -2.21 19.90
C ASP A 80 12.27 -3.33 18.94
N MET A 81 13.06 -3.62 17.89
CA MET A 81 12.63 -4.45 16.77
C MET A 81 12.28 -5.88 17.20
N ASP A 82 13.11 -6.49 18.05
CA ASP A 82 12.93 -7.88 18.47
C ASP A 82 11.66 -8.04 19.33
N ASP A 83 11.41 -7.08 20.24
CA ASP A 83 10.22 -7.06 21.07
C ASP A 83 8.96 -6.83 20.23
N PHE A 84 9.01 -5.89 19.28
CA PHE A 84 7.94 -5.68 18.30
C PHE A 84 7.66 -6.96 17.50
N VAL A 85 8.69 -7.65 17.00
CA VAL A 85 8.53 -8.89 16.22
C VAL A 85 7.89 -9.98 17.09
N SER A 86 8.28 -10.10 18.36
CA SER A 86 7.68 -11.05 19.29
C SER A 86 6.19 -10.75 19.50
N GLU A 87 5.83 -9.51 19.84
CA GLU A 87 4.44 -9.10 20.06
C GLU A 87 3.61 -9.27 18.77
N ALA A 88 4.15 -8.92 17.61
CA ALA A 88 3.45 -9.07 16.33
C ALA A 88 3.13 -10.54 16.03
N ARG A 89 4.04 -11.47 16.36
CA ARG A 89 3.80 -12.91 16.21
C ARG A 89 2.69 -13.39 17.14
N GLU A 90 2.69 -12.94 18.39
CA GLU A 90 1.64 -13.25 19.36
C GLU A 90 0.28 -12.72 18.92
N ASP A 91 0.23 -11.47 18.44
CA ASP A 91 -0.98 -10.82 17.93
C ASP A 91 -1.57 -11.59 16.74
N VAL A 92 -0.71 -12.01 15.81
CA VAL A 92 -1.11 -12.82 14.66
C VAL A 92 -1.65 -14.17 15.13
N ALA A 93 -0.94 -14.87 16.02
CA ALA A 93 -1.39 -16.15 16.56
C ALA A 93 -2.76 -16.02 17.28
N ALA A 94 -2.93 -14.97 18.09
CA ALA A 94 -4.18 -14.69 18.78
C ALA A 94 -5.33 -14.36 17.81
N ALA A 95 -5.05 -13.66 16.70
CA ALA A 95 -6.03 -13.39 15.66
C ALA A 95 -6.47 -14.66 14.93
N LEU A 96 -5.51 -15.54 14.58
CA LEU A 96 -5.79 -16.82 13.92
C LEU A 96 -6.57 -17.78 14.84
N ALA A 97 -6.27 -17.80 16.15
CA ALA A 97 -6.99 -18.62 17.12
C ALA A 97 -8.49 -18.28 17.23
N LYS A 98 -8.85 -17.02 16.93
CA LYS A 98 -10.25 -16.53 16.95
C LYS A 98 -11.07 -16.98 15.74
N LEU A 99 -10.43 -17.45 14.67
CA LEU A 99 -11.13 -17.99 13.50
C LEU A 99 -11.86 -19.28 13.86
N LYS A 100 -13.09 -19.46 13.34
CA LYS A 100 -13.96 -20.60 13.66
C LYS A 100 -14.34 -21.42 12.43
N GLY A 101 -14.48 -22.73 12.61
CA GLY A 101 -14.97 -23.64 11.57
C GLY A 101 -14.15 -23.51 10.27
N GLY A 102 -14.86 -23.41 9.14
CA GLY A 102 -14.25 -23.30 7.81
C GLY A 102 -13.31 -22.10 7.62
N GLN A 103 -13.45 -21.04 8.43
CA GLN A 103 -12.58 -19.85 8.34
C GLN A 103 -11.11 -20.17 8.59
N ARG A 104 -10.80 -21.23 9.35
CA ARG A 104 -9.42 -21.67 9.62
C ARG A 104 -8.71 -22.23 8.38
N HIS A 105 -9.48 -22.62 7.36
CA HIS A 105 -8.98 -23.20 6.12
C HIS A 105 -9.15 -22.27 4.92
N ASP A 106 -9.83 -21.14 5.11
CA ASP A 106 -9.98 -20.11 4.10
C ASP A 106 -8.71 -19.25 4.06
N ARG A 107 -7.94 -19.39 2.98
CA ARG A 107 -6.65 -18.69 2.78
C ARG A 107 -6.80 -17.17 2.80
N GLU A 108 -7.89 -16.63 2.27
CA GLU A 108 -8.11 -15.18 2.24
C GLU A 108 -8.42 -14.66 3.64
N VAL A 109 -9.29 -15.35 4.37
CA VAL A 109 -9.65 -14.97 5.75
C VAL A 109 -8.45 -15.08 6.68
N VAL A 110 -7.67 -16.15 6.58
CA VAL A 110 -6.43 -16.34 7.34
C VAL A 110 -5.42 -15.23 7.03
N SER A 111 -5.21 -14.95 5.74
CA SER A 111 -4.29 -13.89 5.30
C SER A 111 -4.72 -12.53 5.83
N GLU A 112 -6.00 -12.20 5.75
CA GLU A 112 -6.51 -10.91 6.20
C GLU A 112 -6.44 -10.75 7.72
N ALA A 113 -6.76 -11.80 8.47
CA ALA A 113 -6.65 -11.81 9.93
C ALA A 113 -5.21 -11.54 10.38
N ALA A 114 -4.23 -12.24 9.78
CA ALA A 114 -2.82 -12.04 10.06
C ALA A 114 -2.34 -10.64 9.63
N ARG A 115 -2.77 -10.17 8.46
CA ARG A 115 -2.43 -8.84 7.93
C ARG A 115 -2.87 -7.74 8.90
N LEU A 116 -4.10 -7.80 9.38
CA LEU A 116 -4.66 -6.79 10.30
C LEU A 116 -4.00 -6.83 11.67
N ALA A 117 -3.69 -8.02 12.19
CA ALA A 117 -3.01 -8.18 13.47
C ALA A 117 -1.61 -7.56 13.45
N ALA A 118 -0.77 -7.95 12.49
CA ALA A 118 0.57 -7.39 12.34
C ALA A 118 0.56 -5.88 12.07
N ARG A 119 -0.41 -5.39 11.28
CA ARG A 119 -0.56 -3.95 11.02
C ARG A 119 -0.89 -3.15 12.27
N ARG A 120 -1.74 -3.70 13.16
CA ARG A 120 -2.11 -3.06 14.43
C ARG A 120 -0.92 -3.04 15.39
N ALA A 121 -0.16 -4.13 15.48
CA ALA A 121 1.09 -4.15 16.25
C ALA A 121 2.04 -3.05 15.78
N ALA A 122 2.31 -2.98 14.47
CA ALA A 122 3.20 -1.94 13.93
C ALA A 122 2.69 -0.52 14.21
N GLN A 123 1.37 -0.31 14.18
CA GLN A 123 0.79 0.99 14.53
C GLN A 123 0.94 1.34 16.01
N ARG A 124 0.81 0.37 16.93
CA ARG A 124 1.02 0.61 18.37
C ARG A 124 2.46 1.02 18.68
N TRP A 125 3.43 0.32 18.08
CA TRP A 125 4.85 0.53 18.33
C TRP A 125 5.40 1.79 17.65
N SER A 126 5.04 2.02 16.38
CA SER A 126 5.67 3.08 15.57
C SER A 126 4.75 4.27 15.25
N GLY A 127 3.45 4.17 15.54
CA GLY A 127 2.44 5.11 15.05
C GLY A 127 2.19 5.04 13.53
N LYS A 128 3.01 4.29 12.78
CA LYS A 128 2.92 4.16 11.32
C LYS A 128 1.98 3.03 10.91
N LYS A 129 1.49 3.10 9.67
CA LYS A 129 0.62 2.06 9.07
C LYS A 129 1.33 1.40 7.89
N PRO A 130 2.33 0.53 8.13
CA PRO A 130 3.11 -0.09 7.08
C PRO A 130 2.24 -0.87 6.10
N GLN A 131 2.81 -1.12 4.92
CA GLN A 131 2.30 -2.14 4.03
C GLN A 131 2.57 -3.50 4.65
N VAL A 132 1.58 -4.39 4.65
CA VAL A 132 1.72 -5.73 5.23
C VAL A 132 1.49 -6.76 4.15
N ARG A 133 2.50 -7.59 3.91
CA ARG A 133 2.44 -8.70 2.96
C ARG A 133 2.39 -10.02 3.73
N VAL A 134 1.32 -10.77 3.54
CA VAL A 134 1.20 -12.13 4.08
C VAL A 134 1.60 -13.12 3.00
N ILE A 135 2.40 -14.11 3.37
CA ILE A 135 2.85 -15.20 2.51
C ILE A 135 2.39 -16.50 3.16
N LEU A 136 1.65 -17.29 2.37
CA LEU A 136 1.25 -18.65 2.70
C LEU A 136 2.03 -19.58 1.76
N PRO A 137 3.19 -20.13 2.17
CA PRO A 137 3.96 -21.05 1.34
C PRO A 137 3.07 -22.22 0.91
N GLU A 138 3.12 -22.55 -0.37
CA GLU A 138 2.59 -23.83 -0.85
C GLU A 138 3.61 -24.90 -0.45
N TYR A 139 3.15 -25.92 0.27
CA TYR A 139 3.92 -27.12 0.59
C TYR A 139 3.48 -28.25 -0.32
#